data_AF-A0AAF0F8I9-F1
#
_entry.id   AF-A0AAF0F8I9-F1
#
_cell.length_a   1.000
_cell.length_b   1.000
_cell.length_c   1.000
_cell.angle_alpha   90.00
_cell.angle_beta   90.00
_cell.angle_gamma   90.00
#
_symmetry.space_group_name_H-M   'P 1'
#
loop_
_entity.id
_entity.type
_entity.pdbx_description
1 polymer ?
#
loop_
_entity_poly.entity_id
_entity_poly.type
_entity_poly.pdbx_seq_one_letter_code
_entity_poly.pdbx_strand_id
1 'polypeptide(L)'
;MESLARANPSNALLQGRGQPGTHDVQLGTGILQSVRDLNKSPNQTVKFPIYDKSAFNGQGDRSAQEVTVKAPVDIVLFEGWCLGYLPLSKDELQEKLSSATGDPRPAYCSYTVDELYAISQQLMIWEREWFPLIDAMIQCTPNLTGDEILPSLVYTWRLEAEHNMKLVRGGEGMSDEQVKAFVQR
;
A
#
# COMPACT_ATOMS: atom_id res chain seq x y z
N MET A 1 -4.36 -3.94 13.32
CA MET A 1 -4.70 -2.63 12.73
C MET A 1 -5.22 -1.65 13.78
N GLU A 2 -6.21 -2.03 14.58
CA GLU A 2 -6.75 -1.15 15.64
C GLU A 2 -5.71 -0.64 16.64
N SER A 3 -4.72 -1.47 16.99
CA SER A 3 -3.62 -1.07 17.87
C SER A 3 -2.80 0.09 17.29
N LEU A 4 -2.52 0.06 15.98
CA LEU A 4 -1.82 1.12 15.27
C LEU A 4 -2.65 2.42 15.23
N ALA A 5 -3.94 2.29 14.91
CA ALA A 5 -4.87 3.43 14.88
C ALA A 5 -4.97 4.10 16.27
N ARG A 6 -5.14 3.30 17.34
CA ARG A 6 -5.18 3.78 18.73
C ARG A 6 -3.88 4.45 19.18
N ALA A 7 -2.74 3.99 18.69
CA ALA A 7 -1.44 4.60 18.99
C ALA A 7 -1.20 5.91 18.23
N ASN A 8 -1.94 6.17 17.15
CA ASN A 8 -1.76 7.35 16.28
C ASN A 8 -3.09 8.09 16.06
N PRO A 9 -3.84 8.46 17.12
CA PRO A 9 -5.23 8.91 16.99
C PRO A 9 -5.41 10.18 16.17
N SER A 10 -4.38 11.02 16.08
CA SER A 10 -4.39 12.24 15.26
C SER A 10 -4.05 11.99 13.80
N ASN A 11 -3.34 10.91 13.46
CA ASN A 11 -2.88 10.67 12.10
C ASN A 11 -3.91 9.88 11.29
N ALA A 12 -4.71 10.59 10.49
CA ALA A 12 -5.75 10.01 9.64
C ALA A 12 -5.21 8.98 8.61
N LEU A 13 -3.95 9.09 8.21
CA LEU A 13 -3.30 8.15 7.28
C LEU A 13 -3.17 6.75 7.89
N LEU A 14 -3.07 6.65 9.22
CA LEU A 14 -2.86 5.40 9.97
C LEU A 14 -4.14 4.81 10.58
N GLN A 15 -5.32 5.39 10.31
CA GLN A 15 -6.60 4.94 10.87
C GLN A 15 -7.20 3.72 10.16
N GLY A 16 -6.52 3.16 9.15
CA GLY A 16 -6.96 1.97 8.44
C GLY A 16 -5.93 1.54 7.41
N ARG A 17 -6.11 0.35 6.82
CA ARG A 17 -5.16 -0.22 5.86
C ARG A 17 -4.90 0.70 4.67
N GLY A 18 -3.68 0.67 4.15
CA GLY A 18 -3.33 1.26 2.85
C GLY A 18 -1.91 1.81 2.83
N GLN A 19 -1.60 2.71 3.77
CA GLN A 19 -0.35 3.45 3.77
C GLN A 19 0.84 2.64 4.31
N PRO A 20 2.09 3.01 3.95
CA PRO A 20 3.27 2.53 4.64
C PRO A 20 3.10 2.67 6.16
N GLY A 21 3.40 1.59 6.90
CA GLY A 21 3.13 1.47 8.33
C GLY A 21 1.92 0.61 8.68
N THR A 22 1.01 0.36 7.73
CA THR A 22 -0.14 -0.52 7.95
C THR A 22 0.11 -1.97 7.54
N HIS A 23 1.37 -2.32 7.26
CA HIS A 23 1.80 -3.63 6.78
C HIS A 23 2.63 -4.34 7.86
N ASP A 24 2.50 -5.65 7.95
CA ASP A 24 3.35 -6.47 8.82
C ASP A 24 4.71 -6.69 8.16
N VAL A 25 5.61 -5.72 8.34
CA VAL A 25 6.92 -5.72 7.67
C VAL A 25 7.75 -6.92 8.09
N GLN A 26 7.72 -7.30 9.37
CA GLN A 26 8.48 -8.43 9.88
C GLN A 26 8.06 -9.74 9.21
N LEU A 27 6.75 -9.99 9.08
CA LEU A 27 6.25 -11.13 8.34
C LEU A 27 6.66 -11.08 6.86
N GLY A 28 6.49 -9.92 6.21
CA GLY A 28 6.86 -9.74 4.81
C GLY A 28 8.32 -10.05 4.55
N THR A 29 9.23 -9.49 5.37
CA THR A 29 10.67 -9.73 5.29
C THR A 29 11.01 -11.20 5.46
N GLY A 30 10.41 -11.87 6.46
CA GLY A 30 10.64 -13.30 6.69
C GLY A 30 10.20 -14.17 5.52
N ILE A 31 9.07 -13.84 4.89
CA ILE A 31 8.59 -14.54 3.69
C ILE A 31 9.54 -14.31 2.52
N LEU A 32 9.88 -13.05 2.21
CA LEU A 32 10.76 -12.73 1.08
C LEU A 32 12.14 -13.41 1.21
N GLN A 33 12.71 -13.42 2.41
CA GLN A 33 13.95 -14.15 2.70
C GLN A 33 13.79 -15.66 2.52
N SER A 34 12.68 -16.24 3.01
CA SER A 34 12.40 -17.67 2.85
C SER A 34 12.23 -18.05 1.37
N VAL A 35 11.63 -17.18 0.57
CA VAL A 35 11.46 -17.39 -0.87
C VAL A 35 12.79 -17.30 -1.60
N ARG A 36 13.64 -16.32 -1.27
CA ARG A 36 15.00 -16.19 -1.82
C ARG A 36 15.84 -17.46 -1.58
N ASP A 37 15.60 -18.12 -0.47
CA ASP A 37 16.30 -19.33 -0.05
C ASP A 37 15.58 -20.63 -0.43
N LEU A 38 14.39 -20.54 -1.01
CA LEU A 38 13.48 -21.66 -1.24
C LEU A 38 14.11 -22.77 -2.08
N ASN A 39 14.92 -22.41 -3.09
CA ASN A 39 15.55 -23.37 -3.99
C ASN A 39 16.87 -23.94 -3.45
N LYS A 40 17.36 -23.50 -2.29
CA LYS A 40 18.63 -24.00 -1.70
C LYS A 40 18.55 -25.45 -1.24
N SER A 41 17.34 -26.01 -1.09
CA SER A 41 17.14 -27.40 -0.69
C SER A 41 15.88 -27.99 -1.35
N PRO A 42 15.88 -29.30 -1.65
CA PRO A 42 14.71 -29.94 -2.26
C PRO A 42 13.52 -29.95 -1.30
N ASN A 43 12.31 -29.93 -1.85
CA ASN A 43 11.03 -30.05 -1.13
C ASN A 43 10.74 -28.95 -0.10
N GLN A 44 11.45 -27.82 -0.14
CA GLN A 44 11.14 -26.68 0.71
C GLN A 44 9.83 -26.03 0.28
N THR A 45 9.13 -25.44 1.25
CA THR A 45 7.84 -24.76 1.04
C THR A 45 7.76 -23.47 1.83
N VAL A 46 7.13 -22.44 1.27
CA VAL A 46 6.83 -21.18 1.95
C VAL A 46 5.33 -20.95 1.93
N LYS A 47 4.79 -20.41 3.03
CA LYS A 47 3.39 -20.04 3.13
C LYS A 47 3.21 -18.55 2.99
N PHE A 48 2.29 -18.15 2.13
CA PHE A 48 1.92 -16.76 1.90
C PHE A 48 0.57 -16.47 2.57
N PRO A 49 0.47 -15.38 3.34
CA PRO A 49 -0.78 -14.98 3.95
C PRO A 49 -1.75 -14.49 2.88
N ILE A 50 -3.04 -14.71 3.12
CA ILE A 50 -4.12 -14.09 2.35
C ILE A 50 -4.74 -13.01 3.23
N TYR A 51 -4.95 -11.81 2.68
CA TYR A 51 -5.66 -10.74 3.37
C TYR A 51 -7.11 -10.66 2.88
N ASP A 52 -8.07 -10.86 3.78
CA ASP A 52 -9.49 -10.74 3.50
C ASP A 52 -9.95 -9.30 3.77
N LYS A 53 -10.19 -8.54 2.68
CA LYS A 53 -10.64 -7.15 2.77
C LYS A 53 -12.08 -7.00 3.26
N SER A 54 -12.91 -8.05 3.20
CA SER A 54 -14.32 -8.03 3.62
C SER A 54 -14.51 -8.28 5.13
N ALA A 55 -13.53 -8.91 5.78
CA ALA A 55 -13.58 -9.15 7.22
C ALA A 55 -13.83 -7.86 8.02
N PHE A 56 -14.45 -8.00 9.20
CA PHE A 56 -14.76 -6.87 10.10
C PHE A 56 -15.48 -5.71 9.40
N ASN A 57 -16.58 -5.99 8.70
CA ASN A 57 -17.39 -5.00 7.98
C ASN A 57 -16.56 -4.16 7.00
N GLY A 58 -15.67 -4.81 6.24
CA GLY A 58 -14.83 -4.15 5.24
C GLY A 58 -13.56 -3.48 5.78
N GLN A 59 -13.29 -3.53 7.10
CA GLN A 59 -12.01 -3.07 7.66
C GLN A 59 -10.85 -3.98 7.27
N GLY A 60 -11.15 -5.26 7.07
CA GLY A 60 -10.25 -6.30 6.61
C GLY A 60 -9.37 -6.89 7.70
N ASP A 61 -8.96 -8.14 7.51
CA ASP A 61 -8.01 -8.84 8.38
C ASP A 61 -7.28 -9.96 7.63
N ARG A 62 -6.23 -10.49 8.24
CA ARG A 62 -5.54 -11.68 7.72
C ARG A 62 -6.48 -12.88 7.79
N SER A 63 -6.64 -13.57 6.66
CA SER A 63 -7.37 -14.82 6.60
C SER A 63 -6.60 -15.93 7.31
N ALA A 64 -7.31 -16.91 7.88
CA ALA A 64 -6.72 -18.16 8.35
C ALA A 64 -6.21 -19.04 7.20
N GLN A 65 -6.65 -18.77 5.96
CA GLN A 65 -6.16 -19.45 4.78
C GLN A 65 -4.80 -18.90 4.34
N GLU A 66 -3.96 -19.79 3.86
CA GLU A 66 -2.61 -19.49 3.37
C GLU A 66 -2.41 -20.16 2.01
N VAL A 67 -1.58 -19.56 1.16
CA VAL A 67 -1.13 -20.20 -0.09
C VAL A 67 0.23 -20.84 0.15
N THR A 68 0.34 -22.15 -0.07
CA THR A 68 1.64 -22.84 0.03
C THR A 68 2.30 -22.92 -1.33
N VAL A 69 3.51 -22.34 -1.43
CA VAL A 69 4.38 -22.42 -2.61
C VAL A 69 5.51 -23.40 -2.33
N LYS A 70 5.83 -24.25 -3.29
CA LYS A 70 6.88 -25.27 -3.18
C LYS A 70 8.02 -24.97 -4.14
N ALA A 71 9.24 -25.33 -3.77
CA ALA A 71 10.39 -25.28 -4.66
C ALA A 71 10.23 -26.22 -5.88
N PRO A 72 10.83 -25.91 -7.04
CA PRO A 72 11.58 -24.69 -7.31
C PRO A 72 10.67 -23.50 -7.70
N VAL A 73 11.15 -22.29 -7.44
CA VAL A 73 10.55 -21.04 -7.93
C VAL A 73 11.60 -20.25 -8.71
N ASP A 74 11.35 -20.00 -10.00
CA ASP A 74 12.28 -19.26 -10.85
C ASP A 74 12.10 -17.74 -10.74
N ILE A 75 10.85 -17.28 -10.62
CA ILE A 75 10.49 -15.86 -10.61
C ILE A 75 9.48 -15.60 -9.51
N VAL A 76 9.69 -14.52 -8.77
CA VAL A 76 8.76 -13.99 -7.76
C VAL A 76 8.30 -12.62 -8.24
N LEU A 77 7.00 -12.45 -8.41
CA LEU A 77 6.40 -11.14 -8.63
C LEU A 77 6.00 -10.57 -7.28
N PHE A 78 6.78 -9.59 -6.80
CA PHE A 78 6.46 -8.81 -5.61
C PHE A 78 5.94 -7.44 -6.03
N GLU A 79 4.66 -7.18 -5.78
CA GLU A 79 3.96 -5.99 -6.27
C GLU A 79 3.27 -5.21 -5.15
N GLY A 80 3.12 -3.90 -5.36
CA GLY A 80 2.44 -2.99 -4.44
C GLY A 80 2.46 -1.56 -4.96
N TRP A 81 1.37 -0.81 -4.72
CA TRP A 81 1.15 0.53 -5.28
C TRP A 81 2.22 1.57 -4.86
N CYS A 82 2.85 1.37 -3.71
CA CYS A 82 3.91 2.22 -3.17
C CYS A 82 5.28 1.52 -3.09
N LEU A 83 5.45 0.36 -3.72
CA LEU A 83 6.75 -0.31 -3.79
C LEU A 83 7.72 0.55 -4.63
N GLY A 84 8.92 0.79 -4.12
CA GLY A 84 9.91 1.70 -4.74
C GLY A 84 9.77 3.18 -4.37
N TYR A 85 8.79 3.55 -3.54
CA TYR A 85 8.71 4.91 -3.01
C TYR A 85 9.81 5.13 -1.97
N LEU A 86 10.44 6.32 -2.02
CA LEU A 86 11.52 6.68 -1.12
C LEU A 86 11.01 7.61 0.01
N PRO A 87 11.60 7.50 1.21
CA PRO A 87 11.27 8.39 2.31
C PRO A 87 11.72 9.82 2.03
N LEU A 88 11.05 10.80 2.64
CA LEU A 88 11.44 12.21 2.62
C LEU A 88 11.80 12.68 4.03
N SER A 89 12.73 13.61 4.12
CA SER A 89 13.03 14.36 5.33
C SER A 89 11.90 15.33 5.69
N LYS A 90 11.89 15.81 6.94
CA LYS A 90 10.91 16.83 7.37
C LYS A 90 11.02 18.13 6.57
N ASP A 91 12.24 18.52 6.19
CA ASP A 91 12.47 19.74 5.43
C ASP A 91 11.93 19.60 4.00
N GLU A 92 12.16 18.47 3.34
CA GLU A 92 11.58 18.18 2.01
C GLU A 92 10.05 18.12 2.05
N LEU A 93 9.46 17.55 3.11
CA LEU A 93 8.02 17.54 3.30
C LEU A 93 7.47 18.96 3.51
N GLN A 94 8.15 19.77 4.32
CA GLN A 94 7.79 21.16 4.58
C GLN A 94 7.85 22.01 3.31
N GLU A 95 8.89 21.81 2.49
CA GLU A 95 9.05 22.46 1.18
C GLU A 95 7.95 22.03 0.21
N LYS A 96 7.63 20.73 0.12
CA LYS A 96 6.52 20.24 -0.72
C LYS A 96 5.18 20.85 -0.30
N LEU A 97 4.90 20.96 1.00
CA LEU A 97 3.67 21.56 1.51
C LEU A 97 3.56 23.06 1.22
N SER A 98 4.68 23.79 1.32
CA SER A 98 4.71 25.25 1.10
C SER A 98 4.70 25.62 -0.38
N SER A 99 5.29 24.78 -1.24
CA SER A 99 5.35 24.97 -2.70
C SER A 99 4.13 24.39 -3.44
N ALA A 100 3.26 23.65 -2.77
CA ALA A 100 2.08 23.05 -3.38
C ALA A 100 1.11 24.09 -3.95
N THR A 101 0.91 24.05 -5.27
CA THR A 101 -0.04 24.89 -6.02
C THR A 101 -1.19 24.05 -6.58
N GLY A 102 -2.23 24.70 -7.09
CA GLY A 102 -3.43 24.07 -7.64
C GLY A 102 -4.70 24.45 -6.89
N ASP A 103 -5.84 24.42 -7.59
CA ASP A 103 -7.18 24.61 -7.03
C ASP A 103 -8.10 23.47 -7.48
N PRO A 104 -8.45 22.51 -6.60
CA PRO A 104 -8.02 22.42 -5.21
C PRO A 104 -6.53 22.06 -5.07
N ARG A 105 -5.94 22.38 -3.92
CA ARG A 105 -4.58 21.91 -3.59
C ARG A 105 -4.51 20.37 -3.57
N PRO A 106 -3.32 19.77 -3.79
CA PRO A 106 -3.13 18.33 -3.65
C PRO A 106 -3.61 17.78 -2.29
N ALA A 107 -4.14 16.56 -2.27
CA ALA A 107 -4.76 15.99 -1.06
C ALA A 107 -3.81 15.92 0.15
N TYR A 108 -2.52 15.65 -0.09
CA TYR A 108 -1.50 15.57 0.96
C TYR A 108 -1.32 16.87 1.75
N CYS A 109 -1.76 18.00 1.18
CA CYS A 109 -1.76 19.30 1.82
C CYS A 109 -2.73 19.43 3.01
N SER A 110 -3.57 18.43 3.24
CA SER A 110 -4.49 18.36 4.38
C SER A 110 -3.84 17.78 5.64
N TYR A 111 -2.60 17.28 5.53
CA TYR A 111 -1.85 16.67 6.63
C TYR A 111 -0.69 17.55 7.06
N THR A 112 -0.33 17.42 8.34
CA THR A 112 0.84 18.07 8.92
C THR A 112 2.15 17.40 8.46
N VAL A 113 3.26 18.12 8.58
CA VAL A 113 4.61 17.56 8.33
C VAL A 113 4.84 16.31 9.18
N ASP A 114 4.43 16.31 10.46
CA ASP A 114 4.65 15.17 11.35
C ASP A 114 3.81 13.94 10.95
N GLU A 115 2.58 14.13 10.49
CA GLU A 115 1.75 13.03 10.00
C GLU A 115 2.30 12.39 8.73
N LEU A 116 2.79 13.21 7.79
CA LEU A 116 3.44 12.74 6.57
C LEU A 116 4.80 12.09 6.88
N TYR A 117 5.56 12.68 7.79
CA TYR A 117 6.86 12.15 8.18
C TYR A 117 6.73 10.78 8.85
N ALA A 118 5.66 10.54 9.62
CA ALA A 118 5.38 9.21 10.16
C ALA A 118 5.27 8.15 9.04
N ILE A 119 4.72 8.50 7.87
CA ILE A 119 4.67 7.60 6.70
C ILE A 119 6.06 7.44 6.08
N SER A 120 6.83 8.53 5.94
CA SER A 120 8.22 8.45 5.48
C SER A 120 9.09 7.57 6.39
N GLN A 121 8.87 7.57 7.70
CA GLN A 121 9.58 6.66 8.61
C GLN A 121 9.30 5.19 8.32
N GLN A 122 8.11 4.85 7.85
CA GLN A 122 7.76 3.49 7.47
C GLN A 122 8.37 3.11 6.13
N LEU A 123 8.43 4.06 5.18
CA LEU A 123 9.16 3.87 3.92
C LEU A 123 10.66 3.64 4.14
N MET A 124 11.30 4.31 5.11
CA MET A 124 12.69 4.01 5.49
C MET A 124 12.89 2.55 5.90
N ILE A 125 11.90 1.96 6.58
CA ILE A 125 11.96 0.55 6.96
C ILE A 125 11.86 -0.33 5.70
N TRP A 126 10.97 -0.01 4.76
CA TRP A 126 10.81 -0.79 3.53
C TRP A 126 12.04 -0.73 2.64
N GLU A 127 12.62 0.47 2.52
CA GLU A 127 13.87 0.69 1.81
C GLU A 127 15.00 -0.17 2.38
N ARG A 128 15.12 -0.25 3.71
CA ARG A 128 16.13 -1.06 4.38
C ARG A 128 15.87 -2.56 4.27
N GLU A 129 14.62 -3.00 4.47
CA GLU A 129 14.28 -4.41 4.69
C GLU A 129 13.90 -5.15 3.40
N TRP A 130 13.19 -4.48 2.49
CA TRP A 130 12.61 -5.13 1.31
C TRP A 130 13.38 -4.84 0.03
N PHE A 131 13.87 -3.61 -0.16
CA PHE A 131 14.50 -3.25 -1.44
C PHE A 131 15.80 -4.04 -1.74
N PRO A 132 16.63 -4.43 -0.75
CA PRO A 132 17.78 -5.33 -1.00
C PRO A 132 17.40 -6.76 -1.44
N LEU A 133 16.11 -7.10 -1.40
CA LEU A 133 15.56 -8.38 -1.85
C LEU A 133 14.94 -8.29 -3.25
N ILE A 134 14.94 -7.12 -3.88
CA ILE A 134 14.37 -6.89 -5.22
C ILE A 134 15.50 -6.84 -6.25
N ASP A 135 15.53 -7.80 -7.17
CA ASP A 135 16.57 -7.88 -8.21
C ASP A 135 16.29 -6.95 -9.40
N ALA A 136 15.02 -6.71 -9.72
CA ALA A 136 14.58 -5.85 -10.82
C ALA A 136 13.22 -5.20 -10.50
N MET A 137 13.00 -3.99 -11.03
CA MET A 137 11.77 -3.22 -10.81
C MET A 137 11.09 -2.89 -12.13
N ILE A 138 9.77 -3.12 -12.18
CA ILE A 138 8.91 -2.66 -13.27
C ILE A 138 7.94 -1.63 -12.68
N GLN A 139 7.99 -0.40 -13.19
CA GLN A 139 7.08 0.67 -12.78
C GLN A 139 6.06 0.94 -13.89
N CYS A 140 4.79 0.78 -13.57
CA CYS A 140 3.69 1.18 -14.44
C CYS A 140 3.27 2.61 -14.10
N THR A 141 3.60 3.55 -14.99
CA THR A 141 3.19 4.95 -14.86
C THR A 141 2.17 5.28 -15.95
N PRO A 142 0.99 5.82 -15.60
CA PRO A 142 0.03 6.25 -16.62
C PRO A 142 0.62 7.35 -17.48
N ASN A 143 0.37 7.26 -18.79
CA ASN A 143 0.65 8.34 -19.71
C ASN A 143 -0.51 9.35 -19.63
N LEU A 144 -0.29 10.47 -18.95
CA LEU A 144 -1.30 11.53 -18.83
C LEU A 144 -1.34 12.34 -20.13
N THR A 145 -2.53 12.57 -20.68
CA THR A 145 -2.70 13.36 -21.92
C THR A 145 -3.56 14.60 -21.68
N GLY A 146 -3.15 15.75 -22.20
CA GLY A 146 -3.90 17.00 -22.05
C GLY A 146 -3.97 17.48 -20.59
N ASP A 147 -5.18 17.75 -20.12
CA ASP A 147 -5.45 18.32 -18.78
C ASP A 147 -5.64 17.24 -17.69
N GLU A 148 -5.40 15.96 -17.99
CA GLU A 148 -5.50 14.87 -17.02
C GLU A 148 -4.45 15.00 -15.91
N ILE A 149 -4.90 14.94 -14.65
CA ILE A 149 -4.01 14.87 -13.49
C ILE A 149 -4.09 13.48 -12.86
N LEU A 150 -2.95 12.95 -12.42
CA LEU A 150 -2.86 11.61 -11.84
C LEU A 150 -3.93 11.27 -10.79
N PRO A 151 -4.31 12.18 -9.86
CA PRO A 151 -5.35 11.88 -8.87
C PRO A 151 -6.73 11.63 -9.46
N SER A 152 -7.13 12.34 -10.52
CA SER A 152 -8.44 12.12 -11.15
C SER A 152 -8.50 10.78 -11.86
N LEU A 153 -7.41 10.40 -12.54
CA LEU A 153 -7.29 9.11 -13.20
C LEU A 153 -7.34 7.94 -12.19
N VAL A 154 -6.56 8.03 -11.11
CA VAL A 154 -6.56 7.02 -10.04
C VAL A 154 -7.95 6.90 -9.39
N TYR A 155 -8.65 8.02 -9.18
CA TYR A 155 -10.01 7.99 -8.67
C TYR A 155 -10.97 7.26 -9.62
N THR A 156 -10.94 7.59 -10.92
CA THR A 156 -11.78 6.93 -11.93
C THR A 156 -11.55 5.42 -11.94
N TRP A 157 -10.28 4.98 -12.03
CA TRP A 157 -9.95 3.55 -12.02
C TRP A 157 -10.36 2.86 -10.72
N ARG A 158 -10.17 3.52 -9.58
CA ARG A 158 -10.55 2.95 -8.29
C ARG A 158 -12.07 2.81 -8.15
N LEU A 159 -12.83 3.76 -8.69
CA LEU A 159 -14.28 3.75 -8.69
C LEU A 159 -14.82 2.61 -9.56
N GLU A 160 -14.31 2.48 -10.78
CA GLU A 160 -14.64 1.36 -11.69
C GLU A 160 -14.33 0.00 -11.04
N ALA A 161 -13.16 -0.13 -10.40
CA ALA A 161 -12.79 -1.34 -9.69
C ALA A 161 -13.74 -1.67 -8.52
N GLU A 162 -14.21 -0.66 -7.78
CA GLU A 162 -15.18 -0.87 -6.70
C GLU A 162 -16.54 -1.30 -7.23
N HIS A 163 -17.03 -0.67 -8.30
CA HIS A 163 -18.29 -1.03 -8.94
C HIS A 163 -18.26 -2.46 -9.48
N ASN A 164 -17.18 -2.84 -10.17
CA ASN A 164 -16.98 -4.20 -10.66
C ASN A 164 -16.94 -5.23 -9.52
N MET A 165 -16.27 -4.90 -8.40
CA MET A 165 -16.25 -5.78 -7.22
C MET A 165 -17.64 -5.97 -6.61
N LYS A 166 -18.42 -4.88 -6.47
CA LYS A 166 -19.79 -4.94 -5.95
C LYS A 166 -20.70 -5.83 -6.79
N LEU A 167 -20.57 -5.79 -8.12
CA LEU A 167 -21.36 -6.65 -9.02
C LEU A 167 -21.11 -8.15 -8.75
N VAL A 168 -19.87 -8.52 -8.44
CA VAL A 168 -19.50 -9.92 -8.15
C VAL A 168 -19.85 -10.33 -6.71
N ARG A 169 -19.88 -9.38 -5.77
CA ARG A 169 -20.10 -9.62 -4.33
C ARG A 169 -21.51 -9.27 -3.83
N GLY A 170 -22.50 -9.19 -4.71
CA GLY A 170 -23.90 -8.95 -4.31
C GLY A 170 -24.17 -7.56 -3.73
N GLY A 171 -23.38 -6.55 -4.13
CA GLY A 171 -23.59 -5.15 -3.75
C GLY A 171 -22.75 -4.65 -2.57
N GLU A 172 -21.99 -5.52 -1.90
CA GLU A 172 -21.14 -5.14 -0.77
C GLU A 172 -19.86 -4.40 -1.21
N GLY A 173 -19.61 -3.21 -0.65
CA GLY A 173 -18.43 -2.39 -0.94
C GLY A 173 -18.59 -0.94 -0.48
N MET A 174 -17.56 -0.12 -0.70
CA MET A 174 -17.55 1.31 -0.38
C MET A 174 -18.49 2.12 -1.28
N SER A 175 -19.18 3.14 -0.75
CA SER A 175 -19.87 4.14 -1.57
C SER A 175 -18.87 4.96 -2.42
N ASP A 176 -19.37 5.68 -3.41
CA ASP A 176 -18.53 6.50 -4.30
C ASP A 176 -17.80 7.62 -3.53
N GLU A 177 -18.44 8.16 -2.49
CA GLU A 177 -17.85 9.12 -1.55
C GLU A 177 -16.77 8.48 -0.68
N GLN A 178 -17.01 7.25 -0.21
CA GLN A 178 -16.02 6.48 0.54
C GLN A 178 -14.82 6.13 -0.33
N VAL A 179 -15.03 5.81 -1.61
CA VAL A 179 -13.94 5.63 -2.59
C VAL A 179 -13.15 6.92 -2.76
N LYS A 180 -13.83 8.08 -2.86
CA LYS A 180 -13.15 9.38 -2.98
C LYS A 180 -12.29 9.68 -1.76
N ALA A 181 -12.84 9.53 -0.56
CA ALA A 181 -12.10 9.69 0.68
C ALA A 181 -10.94 8.69 0.80
N PHE A 182 -11.12 7.46 0.31
CA PHE A 182 -10.07 6.44 0.27
C PHE A 182 -8.90 6.85 -0.65
N VAL A 183 -9.17 7.38 -1.84
CA VAL A 183 -8.15 7.80 -2.81
C VAL A 183 -7.45 9.09 -2.37
N GLN A 184 -8.10 9.93 -1.58
CA GLN A 184 -7.51 11.16 -1.04
C GLN A 184 -6.57 10.92 0.14
N ARG A 185 -6.58 9.72 0.73
CA ARG A 185 -5.67 9.32 1.80
C ARG A 185 -4.30 8.93 1.29
#